data_AF-A0A9W8PUH4-F1
#
_entry.id   AF-A0A9W8PUH4-F1
#
_cell.length_a   1.000
_cell.length_b   1.000
_cell.length_c   1.000
_cell.angle_alpha   90.00
_cell.angle_beta   90.00
_cell.angle_gamma   90.00
#
_symmetry.space_group_name_H-M   'P 1'
#
loop_
_entity.id
_entity.type
_entity.pdbx_description
1 polymer ?
#
loop_
_entity_poly.entity_id
_entity_poly.type
_entity_poly.pdbx_seq_one_letter_code
_entity_poly.pdbx_strand_id
1 'polypeptide(L)' 'MSKRVYFAVEGRVQVLKVEGEAQASEEVLSKFFKDVDDGPRSARVTKVSQEDRQTIDGESDFSVTR' A
#
# COMPACT_ATOMS: atom_id res chain seq x y z
N MET A 1 3.71 -16.53 -8.21
CA MET A 1 4.67 -15.47 -8.59
C MET A 1 4.49 -14.29 -7.65
N SER A 2 5.55 -13.50 -7.43
CA SER A 2 5.44 -12.24 -6.69
C SER A 2 4.93 -11.14 -7.63
N LYS A 3 4.18 -10.20 -7.09
CA LYS A 3 3.64 -9.03 -7.78
C LYS A 3 4.08 -7.79 -7.01
N ARG A 4 4.37 -6.70 -7.73
CA ARG A 4 4.66 -5.39 -7.14
C ARG A 4 3.58 -4.39 -7.53
N VAL A 5 3.19 -3.57 -6.57
CA VAL A 5 2.09 -2.61 -6.70
C VAL A 5 2.50 -1.29 -6.07
N TYR A 6 2.34 -0.21 -6.81
CA TYR A 6 2.27 1.13 -6.26
C TYR A 6 0.87 1.39 -5.72
N PHE A 7 0.75 1.98 -4.54
CA PHE A 7 -0.53 2.36 -3.96
C PHE A 7 -0.53 3.77 -3.40
N ALA A 8 -1.70 4.39 -3.45
CA ALA A 8 -1.95 5.66 -2.77
C ALA A 8 -3.25 5.62 -1.99
N VAL A 9 -3.24 6.24 -0.81
CA VAL A 9 -4.35 6.27 0.14
C VAL A 9 -4.73 7.72 0.40
N GLU A 10 -6.02 8.02 0.23
CA GLU A 10 -6.61 9.31 0.54
C GLU A 10 -7.42 9.21 1.83
N GLY A 11 -7.24 10.18 2.74
CA GLY A 11 -7.92 10.23 4.04
C GLY A 11 -8.82 11.46 4.20
N ARG A 12 -9.84 11.35 5.06
CA ARG A 12 -10.89 12.39 5.21
C ARG A 12 -10.52 13.57 6.13
N VAL A 13 -9.50 13.43 7.00
CA VAL A 13 -9.31 14.35 8.15
C VAL A 13 -8.14 15.33 7.99
N GLN A 14 -7.25 15.13 7.02
CA GLN A 14 -6.21 16.09 6.63
C GLN A 14 -5.81 15.77 5.18
N VAL A 15 -5.45 16.79 4.39
CA VAL A 15 -4.99 16.65 3.00
C VAL A 15 -3.60 16.02 2.98
N LEU A 16 -3.51 14.76 3.42
CA LEU A 16 -2.29 13.97 3.45
C LEU A 16 -2.60 12.71 2.66
N LYS A 17 -2.01 12.65 1.47
CA LYS A 17 -1.96 11.46 0.64
C LYS A 17 -0.82 10.60 1.17
N VAL A 18 -1.07 9.34 1.46
CA VAL A 18 -0.02 8.37 1.79
C VAL A 18 0.25 7.55 0.55
N GLU A 19 1.51 7.43 0.16
CA GLU A 19 1.95 6.70 -1.03
C GLU A 19 2.95 5.62 -0.62
N GLY A 20 2.98 4.52 -1.36
CA GLY A 20 3.93 3.44 -1.10
C GLY A 20 3.97 2.40 -2.22
N GLU A 21 4.95 1.51 -2.15
CA GLU A 21 5.06 0.36 -3.03
C GLU A 21 5.12 -0.91 -2.18
N ALA A 22 4.47 -1.97 -2.64
CA ALA A 22 4.44 -3.27 -1.97
C ALA A 22 4.73 -4.39 -2.96
N GLN A 23 5.60 -5.32 -2.59
CA GLN A 23 5.92 -6.51 -3.38
C GLN A 23 5.65 -7.77 -2.56
N ALA A 24 4.73 -8.63 -3.00
CA ALA A 24 4.47 -9.91 -2.38
C ALA A 24 3.67 -10.83 -3.32
N SER A 25 3.34 -12.05 -2.86
CA SER A 25 2.34 -12.87 -3.57
C SER A 25 0.97 -12.18 -3.56
N GLU A 26 0.12 -12.49 -4.55
CA GLU A 26 -1.21 -11.89 -4.68
C GLU A 26 -2.08 -12.10 -3.43
N GLU A 27 -1.98 -13.28 -2.79
CA GLU A 27 -2.70 -13.59 -1.55
C GLU A 27 -2.30 -12.68 -0.39
N VAL A 28 -1.01 -12.34 -0.29
CA VAL A 28 -0.48 -11.44 0.73
C VAL A 28 -0.87 -10.00 0.42
N LEU A 29 -0.76 -9.57 -0.83
CA LEU A 29 -1.20 -8.24 -1.26
C LEU A 29 -2.70 -8.04 -1.04
N SER A 30 -3.53 -9.07 -1.28
CA SER A 30 -4.97 -9.00 -1.04
C SER A 30 -5.30 -8.75 0.44
N LYS A 31 -4.57 -9.38 1.36
CA LYS A 31 -4.73 -9.13 2.81
C LYS A 31 -4.23 -7.75 3.19
N PHE A 32 -3.04 -7.39 2.70
CA PHE A 32 -2.45 -6.07 2.92
C PHE A 32 -3.41 -4.94 2.51
N PHE A 33 -4.02 -5.02 1.31
CA PHE A 33 -4.93 -3.96 0.86
C PHE A 33 -6.26 -3.92 1.61
N LYS A 34 -6.69 -5.01 2.25
CA LYS A 34 -7.82 -4.96 3.20
C LYS A 34 -7.44 -4.17 4.45
N ASP A 35 -6.27 -4.44 5.02
CA ASP A 35 -5.78 -3.72 6.19
C ASP A 35 -5.53 -2.23 5.88
N VAL A 36 -5.07 -1.92 4.66
CA VAL A 36 -4.91 -0.54 4.19
C VAL A 36 -6.25 0.17 4.01
N ASP A 37 -7.28 -0.51 3.47
CA ASP A 37 -8.62 0.06 3.29
C ASP A 37 -9.33 0.32 4.63
N ASP A 38 -9.16 -0.58 5.60
CA ASP A 38 -9.65 -0.37 6.97
C ASP A 38 -8.93 0.81 7.66
N GLY A 39 -7.63 0.94 7.39
CA GLY A 39 -6.77 1.97 7.95
C GLY A 39 -6.53 1.80 9.46
N PRO A 40 -5.59 2.56 10.04
CA PRO A 40 -5.37 2.55 11.48
C PRO A 40 -6.55 3.19 12.23
N ARG A 41 -6.71 2.85 13.53
CA ARG A 41 -7.82 3.32 14.38
C ARG A 41 -8.06 4.84 14.40
N SER A 42 -7.02 5.63 14.18
CA SER A 42 -7.06 7.10 14.17
C SER A 42 -7.23 7.72 12.78
N ALA A 43 -7.36 6.92 11.73
CA ALA A 43 -7.54 7.38 10.36
C ALA A 43 -8.90 6.92 9.79
N ARG A 44 -9.33 7.61 8.74
CA ARG A 44 -10.47 7.20 7.93
C ARG A 44 -10.06 7.27 6.47
N VAL A 45 -9.82 6.10 5.89
CA VAL A 45 -9.51 5.94 4.47
C VAL A 45 -10.79 6.17 3.67
N THR A 46 -10.67 6.94 2.60
CA THR A 46 -11.76 7.22 1.67
C THR A 46 -11.53 6.60 0.31
N LYS A 47 -10.28 6.34 -0.05
CA LYS A 47 -9.90 5.76 -1.33
C LYS A 47 -8.52 5.13 -1.24
N VAL A 48 -8.38 3.96 -1.87
CA VAL A 48 -7.10 3.31 -2.17
C VAL A 48 -7.01 3.13 -3.69
N SER A 49 -5.97 3.66 -4.31
CA SER A 49 -5.64 3.40 -5.73
C SER A 49 -4.42 2.49 -5.82
N GLN A 50 -4.40 1.61 -6.82
CA GLN A 50 -3.33 0.64 -7.05
C GLN A 50 -2.89 0.67 -8.52
N GLU A 51 -1.58 0.53 -8.76
CA GLU A 51 -0.98 0.43 -10.09
C GLU A 51 0.10 -0.65 -10.09
N ASP A 52 0.08 -1.53 -11.09
CA ASP A 52 1.09 -2.59 -11.19
C ASP A 52 2.47 -2.03 -11.52
N ARG A 53 3.50 -2.59 -10.88
CA ARG A 53 4.90 -2.20 -11.04
C ARG A 53 5.77 -3.42 -11.32
N GLN A 54 6.94 -3.17 -11.90
CA GLN A 54 7.92 -4.22 -12.13
C GLN A 54 8.54 -4.65 -10.80
N THR A 55 8.63 -5.97 -10.60
CA THR A 55 9.24 -6.54 -9.41
C THR A 55 10.74 -6.22 -9.33
N ILE A 56 11.26 -6.04 -8.12
CA ILE A 56 12.69 -5.90 -7.86
C ILE A 56 13.21 -7.19 -7.23
N ASP A 57 14.25 -7.76 -7.83
CA ASP A 57 14.94 -8.93 -7.29
C ASP A 57 15.81 -8.53 -6.10
N GLY A 58 15.74 -9.32 -5.02
CA GLY A 58 16.54 -9.11 -3.81
C GLY A 58 16.00 -8.05 -2.83
N GLU A 59 14.87 -7.42 -3.13
CA GLU A 59 14.17 -6.53 -2.18
C GLU A 59 13.61 -7.34 -1.01
N SER A 60 14.01 -7.01 0.22
CA SER A 60 13.60 -7.74 1.44
C SER A 60 13.28 -6.84 2.64
N ASP A 61 13.56 -5.54 2.52
CA ASP A 61 13.37 -4.56 3.60
C ASP A 61 12.14 -3.68 3.35
N PHE A 62 11.52 -3.23 4.43
CA PHE A 62 10.50 -2.19 4.42
C PHE A 62 11.08 -0.91 5.00
N SER A 63 10.87 0.23 4.32
CA SER A 63 11.33 1.54 4.79
C SER A 63 10.22 2.58 4.71
N VAL A 64 10.24 3.53 5.65
CA VAL A 64 9.32 4.67 5.68
C VAL A 64 10.13 5.94 5.43
N THR A 65 9.73 6.69 4.41
CA THR A 65 10.30 8.00 4.08
C THR A 65 9.28 9.11 4.41
N ARG A 66 9.76 10.33 4.63
CA ARG A 66 8.94 11.50 4.99
C ARG A 66 8.97 12.54 3.88
#